data_AF-A0A5B7SNW8-F1
#
_entry.id   AF-A0A5B7SNW8-F1
#
_cell.length_a   1.000
_cell.length_b   1.000
_cell.length_c   1.000
_cell.angle_alpha   90.00
_cell.angle_beta   90.00
_cell.angle_gamma   90.00
#
_symmetry.space_group_name_H-M   'P 1'
#
loop_
_entity.id
_entity.type
_entity.pdbx_description
1 polymer ?
#
loop_
_entity_poly.entity_id
_entity_poly.type
_entity_poly.pdbx_seq_one_letter_code
_entity_poly.pdbx_strand_id
1 'polypeptide(L)' 'MKLLFDQNISFRLIKKIARDFLEFNTLYGSPPKIIWLRTGNLTTKHLAELIIHRRKLIRAFLEDSSREILQTHIEE' A
#
# COMPACT_ATOMS: atom_id res chain seq x y z
N MET A 1 -0.69 -2.46 13.32
CA MET A 1 -0.66 -2.50 11.84
C MET A 1 -0.62 -1.06 11.33
N LYS A 2 0.53 -0.59 10.83
CA LYS A 2 0.62 0.72 10.17
C LYS A 2 0.56 0.47 8.66
N LEU A 3 -0.39 1.11 7.99
CA LEU A 3 -0.64 1.01 6.55
C LEU A 3 -0.42 2.39 5.95
N LEU A 4 0.46 2.49 4.96
CA LEU A 4 0.68 3.74 4.24
C LEU A 4 -0.05 3.69 2.90
N PHE A 5 -0.90 4.69 2.67
CA PHE A 5 -1.59 4.94 1.41
C PHE A 5 -1.07 6.25 0.82
N ASP A 6 -0.61 6.22 -0.42
CA ASP A 6 -0.20 7.44 -1.11
C ASP A 6 -0.42 7.31 -2.63
N GLN A 7 -0.93 8.39 -3.22
CA GLN A 7 -1.26 8.54 -4.66
C GLN A 7 -0.18 9.32 -5.43
N ASN A 8 0.59 10.15 -4.71
CA ASN A 8 1.43 11.22 -5.25
C ASN A 8 2.94 10.95 -5.11
N ILE A 9 3.34 9.95 -4.33
CA ILE A 9 4.74 9.55 -4.25
C ILE A 9 5.16 8.87 -5.58
N SER A 10 6.45 8.71 -5.84
CA SER A 10 6.95 7.87 -6.96
C SER A 10 7.08 6.40 -6.58
N PHE A 11 6.79 5.47 -7.51
CA PHE A 11 7.00 4.04 -7.30
C PHE A 11 8.46 3.68 -6.97
N ARG A 12 9.44 4.42 -7.51
CA ARG A 12 10.85 4.25 -7.17
C ARG A 12 11.10 4.62 -5.71
N LEU A 13 10.46 5.68 -5.24
CA LEU A 13 10.57 6.10 -3.85
C LEU A 13 9.93 5.08 -2.92
N ILE A 14 8.80 4.49 -3.30
CA ILE A 14 8.19 3.40 -2.51
C ILE A 14 9.05 2.17 -2.39
N LYS A 15 9.70 1.74 -3.48
CA LYS A 15 10.64 0.62 -3.40
C LYS A 15 11.80 0.92 -2.46
N LYS A 16 12.29 2.16 -2.46
CA LYS A 16 13.34 2.59 -1.56
C LYS A 16 12.84 2.61 -0.11
N ILE A 17 11.71 3.28 0.14
CA ILE A 17 11.04 3.34 1.44
C ILE A 17 10.74 1.94 1.99
N ALA A 18 10.24 1.02 1.17
CA ALA A 18 9.95 -0.36 1.57
C ALA A 18 11.22 -1.11 1.98
N ARG A 19 12.31 -0.94 1.24
CA ARG A 19 13.62 -1.51 1.58
C ARG A 19 14.18 -0.90 2.86
N ASP A 20 14.12 0.43 2.98
CA ASP A 20 14.59 1.14 4.17
C ASP A 20 13.76 0.69 5.39
N PHE A 21 12.44 0.51 5.24
CA PHE A 21 11.57 -0.07 6.28
C PHE A 21 11.91 -1.52 6.61
N LEU A 22 12.31 -2.34 5.62
CA LEU A 22 12.79 -3.70 5.85
C LEU A 22 14.02 -3.69 6.77
N GLU A 23 14.96 -2.79 6.51
CA GLU A 23 16.14 -2.60 7.37
C GLU A 23 15.75 -2.10 8.77
N PHE A 24 14.83 -1.15 8.87
CA PHE A 24 14.28 -0.66 10.14
C PHE A 24 13.57 -1.76 10.95
N ASN A 25 13.01 -2.80 10.34
CA ASN A 25 12.34 -3.87 11.09
C ASN A 25 13.25 -4.66 12.00
N THR A 26 14.51 -4.81 11.59
CA THR A 26 15.54 -5.47 12.40
C THR A 26 15.67 -4.79 13.76
N LEU A 27 15.36 -3.48 13.82
CA LEU A 27 15.43 -2.66 15.03
C LEU A 27 14.06 -2.42 15.70
N TYR A 28 12.96 -2.38 14.95
CA TYR A 28 11.64 -1.91 15.45
C TYR A 28 10.47 -2.88 15.25
N GLY A 29 10.70 -4.11 14.75
CA GLY A 29 9.66 -5.11 14.48
C GLY A 29 9.09 -5.04 13.05
N SER A 30 8.13 -5.91 12.72
CA SER A 30 7.66 -6.16 11.34
C SER A 30 7.24 -4.90 10.54
N PRO A 31 7.48 -4.86 9.21
CA PRO A 31 7.32 -3.64 8.44
C PRO A 31 5.86 -3.24 8.31
N PRO A 32 5.56 -1.94 8.23
CA PRO A 32 4.24 -1.50 7.80
C PRO A 32 3.98 -2.00 6.38
N LYS A 33 2.82 -2.63 6.16
CA LYS A 33 2.38 -3.02 4.82
C LYS A 33 2.01 -1.78 4.01
N ILE A 34 2.55 -1.66 2.80
CA ILE A 34 2.35 -0.48 1.95
C ILE A 34 1.29 -0.79 0.90
N ILE A 35 0.22 -0.01 0.86
CA ILE A 35 -0.79 -0.09 -0.19
C ILE A 35 -0.66 1.15 -1.05
N TRP A 36 -0.07 0.95 -2.21
CA TRP A 36 0.05 1.97 -3.22
C TRP A 36 -1.22 2.06 -4.05
N LEU A 37 -1.85 3.23 -4.04
CA LEU A 37 -2.97 3.50 -4.89
C LEU A 37 -2.42 4.28 -6.10
N ARG A 38 -2.61 3.74 -7.31
CA ARG A 38 -2.37 4.46 -8.57
C ARG A 38 -3.71 4.86 -9.14
N THR A 39 -4.35 5.79 -8.48
CA THR A 39 -5.53 6.46 -9.01
C THR A 39 -5.10 7.83 -9.48
N GLY A 40 -5.77 8.38 -10.50
CA GLY A 40 -5.71 9.82 -10.72
C GLY A 40 -6.29 10.58 -9.53
N ASN A 41 -6.53 11.87 -9.72
CA ASN A 41 -7.26 12.68 -8.72
C ASN A 41 -8.67 12.12 -8.54
N LEU A 42 -8.91 11.49 -7.39
CA LEU A 42 -10.23 11.03 -6.98
C LEU A 42 -10.78 11.90 -5.87
N THR A 43 -12.11 12.04 -5.85
CA THR A 43 -12.80 12.53 -4.66
C THR A 43 -12.61 11.54 -3.51
N THR A 44 -12.65 12.03 -2.27
CA THR A 44 -12.61 11.18 -1.08
C THR A 44 -13.67 10.08 -1.12
N LYS A 45 -14.84 10.37 -1.71
CA LYS A 45 -15.93 9.40 -1.90
C LYS A 45 -15.52 8.24 -2.82
N HIS A 46 -15.02 8.54 -4.02
CA HIS A 46 -14.57 7.50 -4.95
C HIS A 46 -13.37 6.71 -4.42
N LEU A 47 -12.48 7.37 -3.67
CA LEU A 47 -11.38 6.70 -3.00
C LEU A 47 -11.88 5.69 -1.95
N ALA A 48 -12.86 6.07 -1.13
CA ALA A 48 -13.47 5.18 -0.14
C ALA A 48 -14.17 3.99 -0.82
N GLU A 49 -14.93 4.23 -1.88
CA GLU A 49 -15.58 3.19 -2.67
C GLU A 49 -14.57 2.21 -3.27
N LEU A 50 -13.46 2.71 -3.83
CA LEU A 50 -12.37 1.88 -4.37
C LEU A 50 -11.76 0.98 -3.29
N ILE A 51 -11.47 1.54 -2.11
CA ILE A 51 -10.91 0.78 -0.98
C ILE A 51 -11.88 -0.31 -0.53
N ILE A 52 -13.18 0.02 -0.40
CA ILE A 52 -14.23 -0.92 -0.01
C ILE A 52 -14.36 -2.04 -1.06
N HIS A 53 -14.36 -1.69 -2.35
CA HIS A 53 -14.46 -2.65 -3.44
C HIS A 53 -13.26 -3.61 -3.46
N ARG A 54 -12.06 -3.10 -3.15
CA ARG A 54 -10.81 -3.90 -3.09
C ARG A 54 -10.56 -4.57 -1.75
N ARG A 55 -11.48 -4.50 -0.79
CA ARG A 55 -11.32 -5.06 0.57
C ARG A 55 -10.83 -6.51 0.58
N LYS A 56 -11.35 -7.37 -0.30
CA LYS A 56 -10.93 -8.79 -0.36
C LYS A 56 -9.44 -8.92 -0.70
N LEU A 57 -8.99 -8.17 -1.69
CA LEU A 57 -7.61 -8.15 -2.15
C LEU A 57 -6.69 -7.52 -1.08
N ILE A 58 -7.14 -6.44 -0.43
CA ILE A 58 -6.42 -5.84 0.71
C ILE A 58 -6.27 -6.86 1.84
N ARG A 59 -7.33 -7.58 2.20
CA ARG A 59 -7.27 -8.58 3.27
C ARG A 59 -6.31 -9.72 2.93
N ALA A 60 -6.38 -10.27 1.72
CA ALA A 60 -5.44 -11.28 1.26
C ALA A 60 -3.99 -10.78 1.31
N PHE A 61 -3.75 -9.52 0.94
CA PHE A 61 -2.43 -8.91 1.05
C PHE A 61 -1.96 -8.74 2.51
N LEU A 62 -2.86 -8.41 3.43
CA LEU A 62 -2.52 -8.29 4.85
C LEU A 62 -2.16 -9.63 5.49
N GLU A 63 -2.74 -10.73 5.01
CA GLU A 63 -2.46 -12.09 5.48
C GLU A 63 -1.15 -12.67 4.86
N ASP A 64 -0.76 -12.20 3.69
CA ASP A 64 0.45 -12.66 2.99
C ASP A 64 1.74 -12.06 3.60
N SER A 65 2.49 -12.87 4.35
CA SER A 65 3.74 -12.42 5.00
C SER A 65 4.92 -12.22 4.03
N SER A 66 4.82 -12.73 2.80
CA SER A 66 5.87 -12.58 1.78
C SER A 66 5.76 -11.28 1.00
N ARG A 67 4.59 -10.62 1.03
CA ARG A 67 4.32 -9.40 0.27
C ARG A 67 4.29 -8.17 1.17
N GLU A 68 5.15 -7.22 0.84
CA GLU A 68 5.31 -5.95 1.57
C GLU A 68 4.61 -4.77 0.89
N ILE A 69 4.46 -4.83 -0.44
CA ILE A 69 3.88 -3.77 -1.26
C ILE A 69 2.74 -4.33 -2.10
N LEU A 70 1.59 -3.68 -2.03
CA LEU A 70 0.46 -3.92 -2.92
C LEU A 70 0.23 -2.70 -3.78
N GLN A 71 0.15 -2.89 -5.09
CA GLN A 71 -0.22 -1.83 -6.03
C GLN A 71 -1.63 -2.06 -6.55
N THR A 72 -2.49 -1.06 -6.44
CA THR A 72 -3.84 -1.08 -7.02
C THR A 72 -3.96 0.01 -8.07
N HIS A 73 -4.55 -0.31 -9.22
CA HIS A 73 -4.82 0.60 -10.33
C HIS A 73 -6.32 0.63 -10.57
N ILE A 74 -6.86 1.75 -11.04
CA ILE A 74 -8.19 1.75 -11.68
C ILE A 74 -7.96 1.31 -13.13
N GLU A 75 -8.58 0.19 -13.51
CA GLU A 75 -8.80 -0.09 -14.93
C GLU A 75 -10.05 0.72 -15.31
N GLU A 76 -9.92 1.54 -16.36
CA GLU A 76 -11.02 2.35 -16.92
C GLU A 76 -12.18 1.47 -17.41
#